data_AF-F8UWQ5-F1
#
_entry.id   AF-F8UWQ5-F1
#
_cell.length_a   1.000
_cell.length_b   1.000
_cell.length_c   1.000
_cell.angle_alpha   90.00
_cell.angle_beta   90.00
_cell.angle_gamma   90.00
#
_symmetry.space_group_name_H-M   'P 1'
#
loop_
_entity.id
_entity.type
_entity.pdbx_description
1 polymer ?
#
loop_
_entity_poly.entity_id
_entity_poly.type
_entity_poly.pdbx_seq_one_letter_code
_entity_poly.pdbx_strand_id
1 'polypeptide(L)'
;GSRCSLGFNVRSGSTYYVLTAGHCTNIGSTWYTNSSNTTLLGTRAGSSFPNNDYGIIRHSSASAADGRVCLYNGSYRDITGAGNAYVGQTVQRSGSTTGLRSGRVTGLNATVNYGGGDVVYGMIQTNVCAEPGDSGGALFSGSTALGLTSGGSGDCC
;
A
#
# COMPACT_ATOMS: atom_id res chain seq x y z
N GLY A 1 15.52 8.76 -6.66
CA GLY A 1 14.47 7.72 -6.69
C GLY A 1 13.66 7.83 -5.43
N SER A 2 12.35 7.65 -5.51
CA SER A 2 11.46 7.71 -4.34
C SER A 2 11.20 6.31 -3.81
N ARG A 3 11.10 6.17 -2.48
CA ARG A 3 10.77 4.90 -1.82
C ARG A 3 9.28 4.83 -1.56
N CYS A 4 8.67 3.71 -1.95
CA CYS A 4 7.29 3.37 -1.58
C CYS A 4 7.24 1.96 -1.02
N SER A 5 6.13 1.65 -0.38
CA SER A 5 5.85 0.35 0.22
C SER A 5 4.98 -0.51 -0.70
N LEU A 6 5.19 -1.82 -0.58
CA LEU A 6 4.35 -2.82 -1.22
C LEU A 6 3.08 -3.02 -0.40
N GLY A 7 1.93 -3.04 -1.07
CA GLY A 7 0.64 -3.27 -0.45
C GLY A 7 0.31 -4.76 -0.41
N PHE A 8 -0.26 -5.25 -1.50
CA PHE A 8 -0.64 -6.65 -1.61
C PHE A 8 -0.16 -7.24 -2.93
N ASN A 9 0.29 -8.49 -2.88
CA ASN A 9 0.50 -9.28 -4.07
C ASN A 9 -0.84 -9.89 -4.51
N VAL A 10 -1.19 -9.69 -5.77
CA VAL A 10 -2.41 -10.22 -6.38
C VAL A 10 -2.07 -10.99 -7.65
N ARG A 11 -2.98 -11.82 -8.11
CA ARG A 11 -2.81 -12.57 -9.36
C ARG A 11 -4.05 -12.50 -10.24
N SER A 12 -3.84 -12.50 -11.54
CA SER A 12 -4.88 -12.71 -12.54
C SER A 12 -4.41 -13.84 -13.47
N GLY A 13 -5.10 -14.97 -13.42
CA GLY A 13 -4.63 -16.21 -14.06
C GLY A 13 -3.23 -16.61 -13.56
N SER A 14 -2.28 -16.75 -14.49
CA SER A 14 -0.87 -17.06 -14.22
C SER A 14 0.01 -15.82 -14.04
N THR A 15 -0.55 -14.62 -14.12
CA THR A 15 0.22 -13.37 -13.99
C THR A 15 0.10 -12.80 -12.59
N TYR A 16 1.23 -12.42 -12.01
CA TYR A 16 1.34 -11.84 -10.67
C TYR A 16 1.54 -10.33 -10.75
N TYR A 17 0.96 -9.63 -9.79
CA TYR A 17 1.01 -8.18 -9.69
C TYR A 17 1.19 -7.73 -8.24
N VAL A 18 1.67 -6.50 -8.08
CA VAL A 18 1.71 -5.76 -6.84
C VAL A 18 0.69 -4.64 -6.91
N LEU A 19 -0.11 -4.49 -5.86
CA LEU A 19 -0.87 -3.28 -5.59
C LEU A 19 -0.07 -2.35 -4.68
N THR A 20 -0.01 -1.08 -5.06
CA THR A 20 0.65 0.01 -4.31
C THR A 20 -0.09 1.33 -4.57
N ALA A 21 0.40 2.45 -4.06
CA ALA A 21 -0.22 3.76 -4.28
C ALA A 21 -0.01 4.26 -5.72
N GLY A 22 -1.00 4.98 -6.26
CA GLY A 22 -0.98 5.55 -7.60
C GLY A 22 0.05 6.67 -7.75
N HIS A 23 0.15 7.55 -6.75
CA HIS A 23 1.17 8.60 -6.72
C HIS A 23 2.58 8.02 -6.74
N CYS A 24 2.78 6.83 -6.16
CA CYS A 24 4.03 6.09 -6.27
C CYS A 24 4.27 5.64 -7.71
N THR A 25 3.35 4.89 -8.31
CA THR A 25 3.49 4.39 -9.70
C THR A 25 3.56 5.46 -10.78
N ASN A 26 3.24 6.72 -10.46
CA ASN A 26 3.46 7.85 -11.37
C ASN A 26 4.93 8.29 -11.45
N ILE A 27 5.76 7.94 -10.46
CA ILE A 27 7.18 8.34 -10.40
C ILE A 27 8.02 7.59 -11.43
N GLY A 28 7.63 6.36 -11.79
CA GLY A 28 8.37 5.55 -12.74
C GLY A 28 7.62 4.32 -13.22
N SER A 29 8.00 3.85 -14.40
CA SER A 29 7.44 2.64 -15.03
C SER A 29 8.12 1.35 -14.55
N THR A 30 9.36 1.41 -14.05
CA THR A 30 10.13 0.25 -13.61
C THR A 30 10.38 0.33 -12.11
N TRP A 31 10.13 -0.78 -11.41
CA TRP A 31 10.23 -0.86 -9.96
C TRP A 31 11.24 -1.91 -9.53
N TYR A 32 11.96 -1.60 -8.45
CA TYR A 32 13.00 -2.46 -7.88
C TYR A 32 12.73 -2.69 -6.40
N THR A 33 13.18 -3.82 -5.88
CA THR A 33 13.05 -4.15 -4.44
C THR A 33 14.17 -3.55 -3.59
N ASN A 34 15.19 -2.95 -4.23
CA ASN A 34 16.34 -2.35 -3.55
C ASN A 34 16.70 -0.97 -4.13
N SER A 35 17.38 -0.16 -3.31
CA SER A 35 17.82 1.19 -3.69
C SER A 35 18.92 1.21 -4.75
N SER A 36 19.67 0.10 -4.91
CA SER A 36 20.70 -0.06 -5.93
C SER A 36 20.16 -0.37 -7.32
N ASN A 37 18.84 -0.55 -7.48
CA ASN A 37 18.17 -0.90 -8.73
C ASN A 37 18.72 -2.17 -9.42
N THR A 38 19.17 -3.14 -8.63
CA THR A 38 19.73 -4.41 -9.16
C THR A 38 18.74 -5.55 -9.14
N THR A 39 17.67 -5.45 -8.35
CA THR A 39 16.64 -6.49 -8.24
C THR A 39 15.32 -5.97 -8.77
N LEU A 40 15.01 -6.32 -10.02
CA LEU A 40 13.79 -5.90 -10.70
C LEU A 40 12.56 -6.56 -10.06
N LEU A 41 11.67 -5.73 -9.50
CA LEU A 41 10.35 -6.16 -9.05
C LEU A 41 9.42 -6.37 -10.25
N GLY A 42 9.38 -5.39 -11.15
CA GLY A 42 8.42 -5.42 -12.25
C GLY A 42 8.22 -4.08 -12.93
N THR A 43 7.22 -4.03 -13.80
CA THR A 43 6.84 -2.84 -14.55
C THR A 43 5.40 -2.44 -14.28
N ARG A 44 5.15 -1.13 -14.25
CA ARG A 44 3.82 -0.57 -14.04
C ARG A 44 2.86 -1.05 -15.13
N ALA A 45 1.80 -1.72 -14.71
CA ALA A 45 0.68 -2.13 -15.56
C ALA A 45 -0.46 -1.11 -15.54
N GLY A 46 -0.58 -0.30 -14.48
CA GLY A 46 -1.61 0.73 -14.35
C GLY A 46 -1.35 1.66 -13.16
N SER A 47 -1.94 2.86 -13.21
CA SER A 47 -1.85 3.87 -12.15
C SER A 47 -3.09 4.77 -12.22
N SER A 48 -3.63 5.15 -11.07
CA SER A 48 -4.71 6.12 -10.94
C SER A 48 -4.37 7.06 -9.79
N PHE A 49 -3.99 8.30 -10.13
CA PHE A 49 -3.80 9.43 -9.22
C PHE A 49 -3.72 10.72 -10.06
N PRO A 50 -4.47 11.80 -9.73
CA PRO A 50 -5.38 11.98 -8.58
C PRO A 50 -6.77 11.31 -8.78
N ASN A 51 -7.79 11.72 -8.01
CA ASN A 51 -9.12 11.12 -7.82
C ASN A 51 -9.12 9.84 -6.99
N ASN A 52 -8.30 8.87 -7.37
CA ASN A 52 -8.00 7.67 -6.57
C ASN A 52 -6.50 7.66 -6.24
N ASP A 53 -6.05 6.72 -5.41
CA ASP A 53 -4.63 6.52 -5.17
C ASP A 53 -4.27 5.03 -5.13
N TYR A 54 -4.29 4.41 -6.30
CA TYR A 54 -3.85 3.03 -6.47
C TYR A 54 -3.05 2.85 -7.76
N GLY A 55 -2.12 1.92 -7.72
CA GLY A 55 -1.23 1.53 -8.78
C GLY A 55 -1.07 0.02 -8.81
N ILE A 56 -0.82 -0.51 -10.01
CA ILE A 56 -0.57 -1.92 -10.22
C ILE A 56 0.71 -2.11 -11.01
N ILE A 57 1.60 -2.95 -10.47
CA ILE A 57 2.89 -3.31 -11.07
C ILE A 57 2.83 -4.79 -11.41
N ARG A 58 3.10 -5.15 -12.67
CA ARG A 58 3.24 -6.55 -13.08
C ARG A 58 4.60 -7.06 -12.65
N HIS A 59 4.62 -8.16 -11.89
CA HIS A 59 5.87 -8.81 -11.49
C HIS A 59 6.64 -9.30 -12.72
N SER A 60 7.96 -9.12 -12.66
CA SER A 60 8.90 -9.70 -13.64
C SER A 60 9.08 -11.21 -13.43
N SER A 61 8.91 -11.67 -12.18
CA SER A 61 9.03 -13.08 -11.77
C SER A 61 7.98 -13.45 -10.73
N ALA A 62 7.34 -14.62 -10.89
CA ALA A 62 6.39 -15.16 -9.93
C ALA A 62 7.03 -15.48 -8.56
N SER A 63 8.35 -15.73 -8.53
CA SER A 63 9.08 -16.03 -7.28
C SER A 63 9.13 -14.86 -6.30
N ALA A 64 8.86 -13.63 -6.76
CA ALA A 64 8.85 -12.42 -5.94
C ALA A 64 7.44 -12.06 -5.42
N ALA A 65 6.41 -12.82 -5.78
CA ALA A 65 5.01 -12.51 -5.48
C ALA A 65 4.51 -13.20 -4.19
N ASP A 66 5.22 -13.01 -3.08
CA ASP A 66 4.80 -13.53 -1.78
C ASP A 66 3.50 -12.85 -1.31
N GLY A 67 2.40 -13.59 -1.22
CA GLY A 67 1.08 -13.08 -0.82
C GLY A 67 1.01 -12.52 0.61
N ARG A 68 2.05 -12.74 1.42
CA ARG A 68 2.04 -12.38 2.84
C ARG A 68 2.54 -10.96 3.07
N VAL A 69 1.98 -10.33 4.10
CA VAL A 69 2.40 -9.00 4.58
C VAL A 69 3.46 -9.15 5.67
N CYS A 70 4.56 -8.41 5.56
CA CYS A 70 5.62 -8.41 6.57
C CYS A 70 5.15 -7.75 7.87
N LEU A 71 5.36 -8.41 9.02
CA LEU A 71 5.03 -7.85 10.33
C LEU A 71 6.23 -7.17 11.03
N TYR A 72 7.38 -7.08 10.37
CA TYR A 72 8.62 -6.47 10.87
C TYR A 72 9.18 -7.07 12.18
N ASN A 73 8.69 -8.25 12.59
CA ASN A 73 9.14 -9.00 13.76
C ASN A 73 9.67 -10.40 13.39
N GLY A 74 10.07 -10.59 12.13
CA GLY A 74 10.46 -11.90 11.57
C GLY A 74 9.28 -12.80 11.17
N SER A 75 8.04 -12.37 11.44
CA SER A 75 6.83 -13.09 11.03
C SER A 75 6.09 -12.37 9.89
N TYR A 76 5.18 -13.11 9.27
CA TYR A 76 4.38 -12.66 8.15
C TYR A 76 2.90 -12.95 8.39
N ARG A 77 2.02 -12.09 7.91
CA ARG A 77 0.58 -12.30 7.91
C ARG A 77 0.12 -12.76 6.54
N ASP A 78 -0.47 -13.95 6.48
CA ASP A 78 -1.16 -14.40 5.28
C ASP A 78 -2.48 -13.63 5.09
N ILE A 79 -2.74 -13.23 3.85
CA ILE A 79 -3.92 -12.46 3.46
C ILE A 79 -4.77 -13.34 2.55
N THR A 80 -5.92 -13.76 3.07
CA THR A 80 -6.78 -14.78 2.46
C THR A 80 -7.99 -14.19 1.75
N GLY A 81 -8.26 -12.91 1.94
CA GLY A 81 -9.41 -12.23 1.35
C GLY A 81 -9.31 -10.72 1.41
N ALA A 82 -10.21 -10.05 0.71
CA ALA A 82 -10.39 -8.61 0.76
C ALA A 82 -11.79 -8.28 1.28
N GLY A 83 -11.92 -7.15 1.98
CA GLY A 83 -13.19 -6.70 2.53
C GLY A 83 -13.22 -5.18 2.69
N ASN A 84 -14.42 -4.65 2.92
CA ASN A 84 -14.59 -3.23 3.19
C ASN A 84 -14.37 -2.93 4.67
N ALA A 85 -13.68 -1.82 4.94
CA ALA A 85 -13.48 -1.34 6.29
C ALA A 85 -14.78 -0.77 6.89
N TYR A 86 -14.91 -0.83 8.22
CA TYR A 86 -15.99 -0.16 8.96
C TYR A 86 -15.45 0.70 10.10
N VAL A 87 -16.17 1.77 10.45
CA VAL A 87 -15.76 2.68 11.53
C VAL A 87 -15.68 1.93 12.86
N GLY A 88 -14.59 2.13 13.60
CA GLY A 88 -14.26 1.44 14.84
C GLY A 88 -13.49 0.12 14.66
N GLN A 89 -13.37 -0.40 13.43
CA GLN A 89 -12.61 -1.62 13.14
C GLN A 89 -11.15 -1.44 13.51
N THR A 90 -10.59 -2.44 14.21
CA THR A 90 -9.15 -2.51 14.47
C THR A 90 -8.42 -2.91 13.21
N VAL A 91 -7.39 -2.14 12.85
CA VAL A 91 -6.61 -2.31 11.62
C VAL A 91 -5.12 -2.21 11.91
N GLN A 92 -4.34 -2.84 11.05
CA GLN A 92 -2.88 -2.79 11.04
C GLN A 92 -2.39 -2.28 9.69
N ARG A 93 -1.33 -1.49 9.73
CA ARG A 93 -0.64 -0.97 8.55
C ARG A 93 0.80 -1.46 8.56
N SER A 94 1.26 -1.97 7.43
CA SER A 94 2.65 -2.37 7.22
C SER A 94 3.29 -1.47 6.18
N GLY A 95 4.38 -0.77 6.54
CA GLY A 95 5.14 0.08 5.62
C GLY A 95 6.64 0.08 5.90
N SER A 96 7.41 0.43 4.87
CA SER A 96 8.88 0.37 4.86
C SER A 96 9.57 1.44 5.72
N THR A 97 8.86 2.49 6.13
CA THR A 97 9.42 3.56 6.96
C THR A 97 9.17 3.28 8.43
N THR A 98 7.92 3.08 8.83
CA THR A 98 7.56 2.99 10.26
C THR A 98 7.21 1.58 10.74
N GLY A 99 7.35 0.58 9.86
CA GLY A 99 7.09 -0.82 10.15
C GLY A 99 5.61 -1.15 10.27
N LEU A 100 5.30 -2.08 11.20
CA LEU A 100 3.92 -2.45 11.53
C LEU A 100 3.36 -1.51 12.59
N ARG A 101 2.27 -0.80 12.27
CA ARG A 101 1.52 0.05 13.20
C ARG A 101 0.08 -0.42 13.28
N SER A 102 -0.55 -0.23 14.44
CA SER A 102 -1.95 -0.64 14.67
C SER A 102 -2.77 0.56 15.10
N GLY A 103 -4.07 0.50 14.84
CA GLY A 103 -5.01 1.57 15.18
C GLY A 103 -6.43 1.17 14.81
N ARG A 104 -7.27 2.17 14.53
CA ARG A 104 -8.67 2.00 14.20
C ARG A 104 -9.08 2.87 13.03
N VAL A 105 -10.10 2.40 12.32
CA VAL A 105 -10.83 3.20 11.33
C VAL A 105 -11.66 4.24 12.08
N THR A 106 -11.46 5.51 11.78
CA THR A 106 -12.18 6.64 12.37
C THR A 106 -13.24 7.21 11.43
N GLY A 107 -13.14 6.94 10.13
CA GLY A 107 -14.07 7.42 9.12
C GLY A 107 -13.93 6.66 7.80
N LEU A 108 -14.95 6.77 6.96
CA LEU A 108 -15.00 6.20 5.61
C LEU A 108 -15.40 7.30 4.62
N ASN A 109 -15.10 7.10 3.34
CA ASN A 109 -15.38 8.06 2.27
C ASN A 109 -14.74 9.43 2.50
N ALA A 110 -13.57 9.45 3.15
CA ALA A 110 -12.82 10.68 3.36
C ALA A 110 -12.30 11.23 2.03
N THR A 111 -12.22 12.55 1.94
CA THR A 111 -11.59 13.27 0.83
C THR A 111 -10.30 13.89 1.32
N VAL A 112 -9.19 13.59 0.65
CA VAL A 112 -7.86 14.10 0.98
C VAL A 112 -7.40 15.02 -0.13
N ASN A 113 -7.03 16.24 0.24
CA ASN A 113 -6.44 17.21 -0.67
C ASN A 113 -4.92 17.22 -0.47
N TYR A 114 -4.18 16.76 -1.47
CA TYR A 114 -2.71 16.71 -1.48
C TYR A 114 -2.07 18.06 -1.84
N GLY A 115 -2.87 19.08 -2.13
CA GLY A 115 -2.41 20.37 -2.65
C GLY A 115 -2.26 20.37 -4.17
N GLY A 116 -2.10 21.55 -4.77
CA GLY A 116 -1.87 21.67 -6.22
C GLY A 116 -3.03 21.24 -7.13
N GLY A 117 -4.21 20.93 -6.57
CA GLY A 117 -5.37 20.40 -7.30
C GLY A 117 -5.52 18.88 -7.22
N ASP A 118 -4.57 18.18 -6.58
CA ASP A 118 -4.63 16.73 -6.41
C ASP A 118 -5.57 16.36 -5.25
N VAL A 119 -6.81 16.02 -5.59
CA VAL A 119 -7.82 15.57 -4.62
C VAL A 119 -8.10 14.09 -4.82
N VAL A 120 -8.12 13.33 -3.72
CA VAL A 120 -8.42 11.90 -3.69
C VAL A 120 -9.69 11.67 -2.87
N TYR A 121 -10.60 10.85 -3.39
CA TYR A 121 -11.91 10.57 -2.80
C TYR A 121 -12.04 9.11 -2.36
N GLY A 122 -13.04 8.82 -1.52
CA GLY A 122 -13.37 7.43 -1.15
C GLY A 122 -12.38 6.79 -0.16
N MET A 123 -11.65 7.61 0.60
CA MET A 123 -10.56 7.12 1.45
C MET A 123 -11.05 6.54 2.77
N ILE A 124 -10.30 5.57 3.30
CA ILE A 124 -10.47 5.06 4.66
C ILE A 124 -9.65 5.95 5.58
N GLN A 125 -10.32 6.63 6.53
CA GLN A 125 -9.63 7.43 7.54
C GLN A 125 -9.32 6.54 8.74
N THR A 126 -8.06 6.55 9.17
CA THR A 126 -7.60 5.81 10.35
C THR A 126 -6.78 6.72 11.24
N ASN A 127 -6.64 6.35 12.51
CA ASN A 127 -5.65 6.96 13.42
C ASN A 127 -4.33 6.19 13.45
N VAL A 128 -4.08 5.31 12.47
CA VAL A 128 -2.82 4.60 12.36
C VAL A 128 -1.76 5.57 11.85
N CYS A 129 -0.68 5.71 12.59
CA CYS A 129 0.38 6.61 12.19
C CYS A 129 1.06 6.16 10.89
N ALA A 130 1.46 7.10 10.03
CA ALA A 130 2.15 6.85 8.77
C ALA A 130 3.10 8.02 8.45
N GLU A 131 4.28 7.71 7.91
CA GLU A 131 5.29 8.68 7.49
C GLU A 131 5.58 8.58 5.98
N PRO A 132 6.25 9.59 5.38
CA PRO A 132 6.75 9.50 4.01
C PRO A 132 7.52 8.19 3.76
N GLY A 133 7.12 7.46 2.72
CA GLY A 133 7.67 6.15 2.35
C GLY A 133 6.85 4.94 2.82
N ASP A 134 5.88 5.13 3.71
CA ASP A 134 4.86 4.11 4.01
C ASP A 134 3.76 4.03 2.93
N SER A 135 3.69 5.03 2.04
CA SER A 135 2.79 5.07 0.90
C SER A 135 2.84 3.77 0.10
N GLY A 136 1.67 3.25 -0.24
CA GLY A 136 1.46 1.96 -0.89
C GLY A 136 1.39 0.77 0.05
N GLY A 137 1.75 0.93 1.32
CA GLY A 137 1.77 -0.15 2.32
C GLY A 137 0.40 -0.76 2.61
N ALA A 138 0.39 -2.04 3.00
CA ALA A 138 -0.82 -2.80 3.28
C ALA A 138 -1.58 -2.26 4.50
N LEU A 139 -2.88 -2.00 4.35
CA LEU A 139 -3.83 -1.83 5.45
C LEU A 139 -4.73 -3.07 5.53
N PHE A 140 -4.69 -3.78 6.66
CA PHE A 140 -5.38 -5.07 6.83
C PHE A 140 -5.94 -5.25 8.25
N SER A 141 -6.85 -6.20 8.41
CA SER A 141 -7.36 -6.64 9.72
C SER A 141 -7.41 -8.17 9.74
N GLY A 142 -6.64 -8.79 10.64
CA GLY A 142 -6.45 -10.25 10.63
C GLY A 142 -5.85 -10.70 9.30
N SER A 143 -6.56 -11.57 8.57
CA SER A 143 -6.19 -12.03 7.23
C SER A 143 -6.96 -11.32 6.09
N THR A 144 -7.65 -10.22 6.39
CA THR A 144 -8.45 -9.45 5.42
C THR A 144 -7.73 -8.18 4.99
N ALA A 145 -7.47 -8.04 3.69
CA ALA A 145 -7.01 -6.79 3.09
C ALA A 145 -8.14 -5.76 3.08
N LEU A 146 -7.84 -4.53 3.51
CA LEU A 146 -8.81 -3.44 3.58
C LEU A 146 -8.46 -2.27 2.66
N GLY A 147 -7.17 -1.99 2.43
CA GLY A 147 -6.77 -0.89 1.57
C GLY A 147 -5.26 -0.69 1.45
N LEU A 148 -4.89 0.31 0.67
CA LEU A 148 -3.51 0.73 0.44
C LEU A 148 -3.28 2.07 1.13
N THR A 149 -2.12 2.23 1.74
CA THR A 149 -1.76 3.49 2.41
C THR A 149 -1.54 4.57 1.37
N SER A 150 -2.34 5.64 1.39
CA SER A 150 -2.21 6.75 0.45
C SER A 150 -1.33 7.88 1.00
N GLY A 151 -1.44 8.17 2.29
CA GLY A 151 -0.67 9.21 2.96
C GLY A 151 -1.16 9.38 4.40
N GLY A 152 -0.42 10.15 5.19
CA GLY A 152 -0.79 10.49 6.56
C GLY A 152 -0.05 11.74 7.02
N SER A 153 -0.70 12.51 7.88
CA SER A 153 -0.09 13.62 8.62
C SER A 153 0.61 13.02 9.84
N GLY A 154 1.84 12.53 9.65
CA GLY A 154 2.58 11.81 10.67
C GLY A 154 2.99 12.69 11.85
N ASP A 155 2.52 12.32 13.04
CA ASP A 155 3.15 12.61 14.33
C ASP A 155 3.46 11.26 15.00
N CYS A 156 4.28 10.43 14.36
CA CYS A 156 4.63 9.11 14.90
C CYS A 156 5.68 9.24 16.02
N CYS A 157 5.29 9.85 17.14
CA CYS A 157 6.08 9.88 18.37
C CYS A 157 6.12 8.52 19.08
#